data_AF-A0AAD1NP91-F1
#
_entry.id   AF-A0AAD1NP91-F1
#
_cell.length_a   1.000
_cell.length_b   1.000
_cell.length_c   1.000
_cell.angle_alpha   90.00
_cell.angle_beta   90.00
_cell.angle_gamma   90.00
#
_symmetry.space_group_name_H-M   'P 1'
#
loop_
_entity.id
_entity.type
_entity.pdbx_description
1 polymer ?
#
loop_
_entity_poly.entity_id
_entity_poly.type
_entity_poly.pdbx_seq_one_letter_code
_entity_poly.pdbx_strand_id
1 'polypeptide(L)' 'MGHCSHTHFEPLNIANQTALFCLPASTGACRTAWSKILKEQPDARHRPCNFVSHLKKVAIDD' A
#
# COMPACT_ATOMS: atom_id res chain seq x y z
N MET A 1 -8.80 27.31 7.52
CA MET A 1 -9.71 26.16 7.31
C MET A 1 -9.36 25.58 5.94
N GLY A 2 -8.45 24.61 5.90
CA GLY A 2 -7.94 24.04 4.64
C GLY A 2 -8.78 22.85 4.20
N HIS A 3 -9.42 22.95 3.04
CA HIS A 3 -10.08 21.83 2.37
C HIS A 3 -9.02 20.87 1.81
N CYS A 4 -8.88 19.68 2.40
CA CYS A 4 -8.16 18.56 1.79
C CYS A 4 -9.13 17.77 0.90
N SER A 5 -9.37 18.27 -0.31
CA SER A 5 -9.98 17.49 -1.38
C SER A 5 -8.86 17.04 -2.32
N HIS A 6 -8.61 15.73 -2.37
CA HIS A 6 -7.76 14.93 -3.30
C HIS A 6 -6.91 13.92 -2.51
N THR A 7 -7.53 12.79 -2.12
CA THR A 7 -6.80 11.57 -1.74
C THR A 7 -6.27 10.90 -3.00
N HIS A 8 -5.12 11.36 -3.50
CA HIS A 8 -4.32 10.62 -4.48
C HIS A 8 -3.37 9.71 -3.69
N PHE A 9 -3.48 8.40 -3.88
CA PHE A 9 -2.79 7.40 -3.08
C PHE A 9 -1.82 6.61 -3.97
N GLU A 10 -0.71 7.24 -4.31
CA GLU A 10 0.38 6.58 -5.03
C GLU A 10 1.43 6.12 -4.01
N PRO A 11 1.91 4.87 -4.05
CA PRO A 11 3.14 4.52 -3.36
C PRO A 11 4.25 5.45 -3.87
N LEU A 12 4.81 6.26 -2.97
CA LEU A 12 5.83 7.24 -3.33
C LEU A 12 7.05 6.56 -3.97
N ASN A 13 7.39 5.33 -3.55
CA ASN A 13 8.31 4.45 -4.25
C ASN A 13 8.25 2.97 -3.79
N ILE A 14 8.78 2.09 -4.64
CA ILE A 14 9.29 0.78 -4.25
C ILE A 14 10.81 0.86 -4.32
N ALA A 15 11.49 0.72 -3.19
CA ALA A 15 12.95 0.74 -3.13
C ALA A 15 13.44 -0.59 -2.55
N ASN A 16 14.45 -1.19 -3.17
CA ASN A 16 15.01 -2.47 -2.73
C ASN A 16 13.93 -3.56 -2.50
N GLN A 17 12.97 -3.66 -3.42
CA GLN A 17 11.82 -4.58 -3.31
C GLN A 17 11.00 -4.42 -2.01
N THR A 18 11.04 -3.22 -1.43
CA THR A 18 10.27 -2.83 -0.25
C THR A 18 9.34 -1.68 -0.66
N ALA A 19 8.03 -1.86 -0.48
CA ALA A 19 7.06 -0.82 -0.76
C ALA A 19 6.80 0.02 0.49
N LEU A 20 6.87 1.35 0.36
CA LEU A 20 6.60 2.30 1.43
C LEU A 20 5.37 3.13 1.09
N PHE A 21 4.39 3.15 2.00
CA PHE A 21 3.13 3.90 1.82
C PHE A 21 3.01 4.99 2.89
N CYS A 22 2.99 6.25 2.47
CA CYS A 22 2.71 7.38 3.36
C CYS A 22 1.19 7.58 3.48
N LEU A 23 0.65 7.29 4.67
CA LEU A 23 -0.76 7.43 4.98
C LEU A 23 -1.03 8.72 5.78
N PRO A 24 -2.18 9.40 5.59
CA PRO A 24 -2.58 10.50 6.45
C PRO A 24 -2.78 10.02 7.90
N ALA A 25 -2.48 10.86 8.90
CA ALA A 25 -2.58 10.50 10.32
C ALA A 25 -4.00 10.13 10.81
N SER A 26 -5.04 10.41 10.02
CA SER A 26 -6.42 10.03 10.35
C SER A 26 -6.62 8.53 10.24
N THR A 27 -7.07 7.90 11.33
CA THR A 27 -7.43 6.47 11.36
C THR A 27 -8.45 6.10 10.28
N GLY A 28 -9.36 7.02 9.95
CA GLY A 28 -10.35 6.83 8.88
C GLY A 28 -9.69 6.77 7.50
N ALA A 29 -8.70 7.62 7.24
CA ALA A 29 -7.92 7.60 6.00
C ALA A 29 -7.04 6.34 5.91
N CYS A 30 -6.35 5.97 7.00
CA CYS A 30 -5.57 4.72 7.07
C CYS A 30 -6.43 3.48 6.79
N ARG A 31 -7.60 3.38 7.44
CA ARG A 31 -8.53 2.28 7.22
C ARG A 31 -9.05 2.25 5.79
N THR A 32 -9.33 3.41 5.21
CA THR A 32 -9.81 3.52 3.83
C THR A 32 -8.73 3.07 2.84
N ALA A 33 -7.50 3.57 2.99
CA ALA A 33 -6.39 3.17 2.13
C ALA A 33 -6.07 1.67 2.25
N TRP A 34 -6.09 1.11 3.47
CA TRP A 34 -5.94 -0.33 3.65
C TRP A 34 -7.07 -1.10 2.95
N SER A 35 -8.31 -0.79 3.29
CA SER A 35 -9.47 -1.61 2.88
C SER A 35 -9.84 -1.46 1.42
N LYS A 36 -9.56 -0.31 0.80
CA LYS A 36 -9.97 0.00 -0.59
C LYS A 36 -8.84 -0.05 -1.60
N ILE A 37 -7.58 -0.03 -1.16
CA ILE A 37 -6.43 0.11 -2.07
C ILE A 37 -5.39 -0.97 -1.77
N LEU A 38 -4.87 -1.04 -0.54
CA LEU A 38 -3.70 -1.85 -0.23
C LEU A 38 -4.01 -3.31 0.09
N LYS A 39 -5.23 -3.68 0.51
CA LYS A 39 -5.51 -5.03 0.99
C LYS A 39 -5.38 -6.11 -0.09
N GLU A 40 -5.74 -5.79 -1.33
CA GLU A 40 -5.78 -6.76 -2.43
C GLU A 40 -4.46 -6.88 -3.18
N GLN A 41 -3.64 -5.83 -3.19
CA GLN A 41 -2.38 -5.77 -3.92
C GLN A 41 -1.24 -6.68 -3.40
N PRO A 42 -1.11 -7.00 -2.10
CA PRO A 42 -0.14 -7.99 -1.61
C PRO A 42 -0.67 -9.43 -1.68
N ASP A 43 -1.85 -9.67 -2.25
CA ASP A 43 -2.33 -11.01 -2.55
C ASP A 43 -1.84 -11.45 -3.94
N ALA A 44 -1.09 -12.54 -4.00
CA ALA A 44 -0.55 -13.11 -5.24
C ALA A 44 -1.65 -13.60 -6.21
N ARG A 45 -2.87 -13.80 -5.71
CA ARG A 45 -4.03 -14.25 -6.48
C ARG A 45 -4.77 -13.11 -7.15
N HIS A 46 -4.51 -11.86 -6.73
CA HIS A 46 -5.12 -10.70 -7.34
C HIS A 46 -4.62 -10.52 -8.79
N ARG A 47 -5.57 -10.30 -9.70
CA ARG A 47 -5.38 -10.15 -11.14
C ARG A 47 -6.06 -8.85 -11.58
N PRO A 48 -5.57 -8.17 -12.64
CA PRO A 48 -4.54 -8.60 -13.59
C PRO A 48 -3.09 -8.44 -13.12
N CYS A 49 -2.84 -7.70 -12.03
CA CYS A 49 -1.50 -7.43 -11.50
C CYS A 49 -1.53 -7.38 -9.97
N ASN A 50 -0.38 -7.56 -9.32
CA ASN A 50 -0.22 -7.44 -7.87
C ASN A 50 1.23 -7.05 -7.51
N PHE A 51 1.47 -6.70 -6.24
CA PHE A 51 2.79 -6.29 -5.74
C PHE A 51 3.67 -7.48 -5.36
N VAL A 52 3.13 -8.70 -5.22
CA VAL A 52 3.89 -9.86 -4.76
C VAL A 52 5.08 -10.18 -5.66
N SER A 53 4.95 -9.98 -6.97
CA SER A 53 6.05 -10.15 -7.92
C SER A 53 7.19 -9.14 -7.75
N HIS A 54 6.93 -7.99 -7.13
CA HIS A 54 7.87 -6.88 -6.97
C HIS A 54 8.47 -6.78 -5.56
N LEU A 55 7.94 -7.54 -4.60
CA LEU A 55 8.34 -7.50 -3.19
C LEU A 55 9.39 -8.57 -2.84
N LYS A 56 10.26 -8.26 -1.89
CA LYS A 56 11.29 -9.18 -1.41
C LYS A 56 10.64 -10.31 -0.60
N LYS A 57 11.00 -11.55 -0.89
CA LYS A 57 10.68 -12.69 -0.01
C LYS A 57 11.61 -12.65 1.19
N VAL A 58 11.08 -12.23 2.33
CA VAL A 58 11.77 -12.34 3.62
C VAL A 58 11.47 -13.73 4.17
N ALA A 59 12.48 -14.59 4.28
CA ALA A 59 12.38 -15.77 5.12
C ALA A 59 12.37 -15.27 6.56
N ILE A 60 11.26 -15.49 7.26
CA ILE A 60 11.19 -15.24 8.70
C ILE A 60 11.90 -16.44 9.33
N ASP A 61 13.16 -16.23 9.70
CA ASP A 61 13.88 -17.12 10.62
C ASP A 61 13.32 -16.84 12.02
N ASP A 62 12.86 -17.89 12.70
CA ASP A 62 12.24 -17.87 14.03
C ASP A 62 13.24 -17.52 15.14
#